data_AF-A0AAU6AHC6-F1
#
_entry.id   AF-A0AAU6AHC6-F1
#
_cell.length_a   1.000
_cell.length_b   1.000
_cell.length_c   1.000
_cell.angle_alpha   90.00
_cell.angle_beta   90.00
_cell.angle_gamma   90.00
#
_symmetry.space_group_name_H-M   'P 1'
#
loop_
_entity.id
_entity.type
_entity.pdbx_description
1 polymer ?
#
loop_
_entity_poly.entity_id
_entity_poly.type
_entity_poly.pdbx_seq_one_letter_code
_entity_poly.pdbx_strand_id
1 'polypeptide(L)'
;MPRGGANRKPTAARQRYFELVRQGLKGAAAARQVGASTSCGSKWFIEAGSMIIPDTSVAPRFLTQDDRIAIADGLRAEKTPAAIVKAAGVSLVLVAER
;
A
#
# COMPACT_ATOMS: atom_id res chain seq x y z
N MET A 1 29.20 13.12 12.33
CA MET A 1 28.12 12.48 13.14
C MET A 1 27.83 11.10 12.57
N PRO A 2 27.88 10.02 13.39
CA PRO A 2 27.59 8.69 12.90
C PRO A 2 26.11 8.63 12.47
N ARG A 3 25.86 8.43 11.18
CA ARG A 3 24.51 8.18 10.66
C ARG A 3 24.20 6.74 11.02
N GLY A 4 23.28 6.53 11.97
CA GLY A 4 22.93 5.20 12.48
C GLY A 4 22.71 4.21 11.34
N GLY A 5 23.27 3.01 11.48
CA GLY A 5 23.33 2.00 10.41
C GLY A 5 21.95 1.48 10.00
N ALA A 6 21.89 0.99 8.76
CA ALA A 6 20.69 0.50 8.07
C ALA A 6 19.90 -0.59 8.83
N ASN A 7 20.51 -1.25 9.82
CA ASN A 7 19.90 -2.33 10.61
C ASN A 7 19.35 -1.90 11.98
N ARG A 8 19.19 -0.60 12.25
CA ARG A 8 18.53 -0.16 13.49
C ARG A 8 17.03 -0.50 13.42
N LYS A 9 16.55 -1.33 14.34
CA LYS A 9 15.11 -1.63 14.48
C LYS A 9 14.32 -0.32 14.58
N PRO A 10 13.18 -0.19 13.86
CA PRO A 10 12.32 0.98 13.99
C PRO A 10 11.91 1.17 15.44
N THR A 11 11.96 2.40 15.93
CA THR A 11 11.42 2.74 17.25
C THR A 11 9.90 2.62 17.23
N ALA A 12 9.27 2.42 18.38
CA ALA A 12 7.80 2.42 18.50
C ALA A 12 7.17 3.69 17.92
N ALA A 13 7.82 4.86 18.11
CA ALA A 13 7.38 6.13 17.54
C ALA A 13 7.42 6.13 15.99
N ARG A 14 8.48 5.56 15.38
CA ARG A 14 8.57 5.44 13.92
C ARG A 14 7.53 4.48 13.36
N GLN A 15 7.25 3.37 14.05
CA GLN A 15 6.19 2.45 13.64
C GLN A 15 4.82 3.13 13.69
N ARG A 16 4.49 3.76 14.82
CA ARG A 16 3.22 4.46 15.01
C ARG A 16 3.03 5.60 14.00
N TYR A 17 4.10 6.30 13.62
CA TYR A 17 4.07 7.33 12.57
C TYR A 17 3.52 6.76 11.25
N PHE A 18 4.05 5.61 10.78
CA PHE A 18 3.61 5.02 9.53
C PHE A 18 2.20 4.41 9.59
N GLU A 19 1.76 3.92 10.76
CA GLU A 19 0.36 3.50 10.96
C GLU A 19 -0.62 4.66 10.77
N LEU A 20 -0.35 5.79 11.40
CA LEU A 20 -1.19 7.00 11.27
C LEU A 20 -1.21 7.50 9.83
N VAL A 21 -0.05 7.48 9.18
CA VAL A 21 0.07 7.85 7.77
C VAL A 21 -0.72 6.91 6.85
N ARG A 22 -0.71 5.59 7.10
CA ARG A 22 -1.55 4.60 6.38
C ARG A 22 -3.04 4.81 6.60
N GLN A 23 -3.43 5.27 7.79
CA GLN A 23 -4.80 5.67 8.13
C GLN A 23 -5.22 7.00 7.47
N GLY A 24 -4.33 7.64 6.70
CA GLY A 24 -4.63 8.85 5.93
C GLY A 24 -4.21 10.15 6.59
N LEU A 25 -3.51 10.12 7.74
CA LEU A 25 -2.99 11.36 8.32
C LEU A 25 -1.83 11.92 7.48
N LYS A 26 -1.84 13.24 7.30
CA LYS A 26 -0.69 13.96 6.71
C LYS A 26 0.54 13.79 7.59
N GLY A 27 1.71 13.54 6.98
CA GLY A 27 2.95 13.24 7.71
C GLY A 27 3.32 14.25 8.81
N ALA A 28 3.08 15.55 8.60
CA ALA A 28 3.31 16.55 9.65
C ALA A 28 2.40 16.37 10.89
N ALA A 29 1.14 15.97 10.69
CA ALA A 29 0.21 15.67 11.77
C ALA A 29 0.60 14.37 12.50
N ALA A 30 0.93 13.32 11.74
CA ALA A 30 1.41 12.06 12.29
C ALA A 30 2.70 12.23 13.12
N ALA A 31 3.65 13.06 12.65
CA ALA A 31 4.88 13.36 13.37
C ALA A 31 4.61 13.99 14.75
N ARG A 32 3.74 15.01 14.79
CA ARG A 32 3.35 15.66 16.06
C ARG A 32 2.65 14.68 16.99
N GLN A 33 1.79 13.81 16.45
CA GLN A 33 1.04 12.84 17.24
C GLN A 33 1.94 11.78 17.91
N VAL A 34 3.09 11.46 17.32
CA VAL A 34 4.09 10.57 17.93
C VAL A 34 5.19 11.32 18.72
N GLY A 35 5.04 12.63 18.93
CA GLY A 35 6.00 13.47 19.65
C GLY A 35 7.27 13.80 18.88
N ALA A 36 7.29 13.65 17.56
CA ALA A 36 8.42 13.97 16.70
C ALA A 36 8.26 15.35 16.03
N SER A 37 9.38 16.00 15.70
CA SER A 37 9.34 17.20 14.86
C SER A 37 8.90 16.86 13.43
N THR A 38 8.30 17.83 12.73
CA THR A 38 7.94 17.68 11.31
C THR A 38 9.14 17.27 10.45
N SER A 39 10.33 17.83 10.72
CA SER A 39 11.56 17.49 10.01
C SER A 39 12.00 16.04 10.24
N CYS A 40 11.82 15.53 11.46
CA CYS A 40 12.10 14.13 11.80
C CYS A 40 11.14 13.19 11.05
N GLY A 41 9.84 13.48 11.05
CA GLY A 41 8.84 12.72 10.30
C GLY A 41 9.10 12.72 8.78
N SER A 42 9.44 13.88 8.21
CA SER A 42 9.81 14.02 6.80
C SER A 42 11.02 13.15 6.45
N LYS A 43 12.05 13.15 7.30
CA LYS A 43 13.22 12.28 7.12
C LYS A 43 12.85 10.80 7.15
N TRP A 44 12.03 10.36 8.10
CA TRP A 44 11.55 8.97 8.13
C TRP A 44 10.81 8.59 6.86
N PHE A 45 9.99 9.50 6.33
CA PHE A 45 9.24 9.29 5.10
C PHE A 45 10.14 9.15 3.87
N ILE A 46 11.14 10.03 3.73
CA ILE A 46 12.12 9.96 2.64
C ILE A 46 12.95 8.67 2.73
N GLU A 47 13.40 8.30 3.94
CA GLU A 47 14.12 7.04 4.17
C GLU A 47 13.30 5.80 3.82
N ALA A 48 11.97 5.88 3.89
CA ALA A 48 11.06 4.81 3.51
C ALA A 48 10.71 4.79 2.02
N GLY A 49 11.37 5.62 1.19
CA GLY A 49 11.17 5.68 -0.26
C GLY A 49 10.07 6.66 -0.71
N SER A 50 9.61 7.54 0.18
CA SER A 50 8.60 8.57 -0.14
C SER A 50 7.29 8.04 -0.75
N MET A 51 7.00 6.76 -0.53
CA MET A 51 5.78 6.11 -1.04
C MET A 51 4.92 5.66 0.14
N ILE A 52 3.67 6.12 0.15
CA ILE A 52 2.62 5.62 1.04
C ILE A 52 1.63 4.96 0.13
N ILE A 53 1.44 3.66 0.27
CA ILE A 53 0.29 2.99 -0.32
C ILE A 53 -0.84 3.24 0.68
N PRO A 54 -1.85 4.09 0.35
CA PRO A 54 -2.98 4.26 1.23
C PRO A 54 -3.73 2.92 1.31
N ASP A 55 -4.01 2.45 2.53
CA ASP A 55 -4.88 1.28 2.79
C ASP A 55 -6.35 1.64 2.60
N THR A 56 -6.67 2.63 1.75
CA THR A 56 -8.06 2.96 1.46
C THR A 56 -8.65 1.79 0.70
N SER A 57 -9.62 1.12 1.32
CA SER A 57 -10.38 0.05 0.67
C SER A 57 -10.96 0.56 -0.65
N VAL A 58 -10.56 -0.09 -1.73
CA VAL A 58 -11.15 0.15 -3.06
C VAL A 58 -12.61 -0.28 -2.97
N ALA A 59 -13.53 0.61 -3.36
CA ALA A 59 -14.95 0.29 -3.29
C ALA A 59 -15.23 -1.01 -4.08
N PRO A 60 -16.09 -1.93 -3.59
CA PRO A 60 -16.27 -3.27 -4.18
C PRO A 60 -16.65 -3.31 -5.67
N ARG A 61 -17.09 -2.17 -6.22
CA ARG A 61 -17.42 -2.02 -7.65
C ARG A 61 -16.18 -1.91 -8.56
N PHE A 62 -15.00 -1.66 -8.00
CA PHE A 62 -13.75 -1.49 -8.75
C PHE A 62 -12.82 -2.67 -8.46
N LEU A 63 -12.02 -3.04 -9.47
CA LEU A 63 -10.99 -4.06 -9.32
C LEU A 63 -9.87 -3.56 -8.40
N THR A 64 -9.48 -4.40 -7.44
CA THR A 64 -8.27 -4.17 -6.65
C THR A 64 -7.03 -4.39 -7.51
N GLN A 65 -5.85 -4.07 -6.95
CA GLN A 65 -4.60 -4.39 -7.63
C GLN A 65 -4.42 -5.91 -7.82
N ASP A 66 -4.76 -6.68 -6.80
CA ASP A 66 -4.62 -8.15 -6.85
C ASP A 66 -5.57 -8.76 -7.88
N ASP A 67 -6.80 -8.23 -7.99
CA ASP A 67 -7.74 -8.67 -9.02
C ASP A 67 -7.18 -8.42 -10.43
N ARG A 68 -6.59 -7.24 -10.67
CA ARG A 68 -5.98 -6.90 -11.96
C ARG A 68 -4.79 -7.81 -12.29
N ILE A 69 -3.99 -8.16 -11.29
CA ILE A 69 -2.86 -9.09 -11.46
C ILE A 69 -3.40 -10.49 -11.79
N ALA A 70 -4.36 -11.00 -11.03
CA ALA A 70 -4.96 -12.31 -11.25
C ALA A 70 -5.63 -12.44 -12.63
N ILE A 71 -6.31 -11.38 -13.09
CA ILE A 71 -6.87 -11.33 -14.44
C ILE A 71 -5.76 -11.37 -15.49
N ALA A 72 -4.74 -10.53 -15.37
CA ALA A 72 -3.65 -10.48 -16.33
C ALA A 72 -2.89 -11.82 -16.44
N ASP A 73 -2.61 -12.47 -15.30
CA ASP A 73 -1.94 -13.76 -15.27
C ASP A 73 -2.83 -14.89 -15.82
N GLY A 74 -4.14 -14.82 -15.56
CA GLY A 74 -5.12 -15.72 -16.16
C GLY A 74 -5.17 -15.62 -17.68
N LEU A 75 -5.19 -14.39 -18.22
CA LEU A 75 -5.16 -14.12 -19.66
C LEU A 75 -3.86 -14.60 -20.31
N ARG A 76 -2.70 -14.32 -19.69
CA ARG A 76 -1.40 -14.82 -20.19
C ARG A 76 -1.30 -16.34 -20.20
N ALA A 77 -1.97 -17.01 -19.25
CA ALA A 77 -2.04 -18.46 -19.17
C ALA A 77 -3.14 -19.06 -20.06
N GLU A 78 -3.77 -18.27 -20.93
CA GLU A 78 -4.86 -18.68 -21.84
C GLU A 78 -6.03 -19.37 -21.13
N LYS A 79 -6.28 -19.01 -19.87
CA LYS A 79 -7.40 -19.56 -19.10
C LYS A 79 -8.71 -18.98 -19.60
N THR A 80 -9.77 -19.78 -19.53
CA THR A 80 -11.11 -19.29 -19.87
C THR A 80 -11.55 -18.18 -18.89
N PRO A 81 -12.32 -17.18 -19.35
CA PRO A 81 -12.81 -16.11 -18.49
C PRO A 81 -13.52 -16.60 -17.22
N ALA A 82 -14.25 -17.72 -17.30
CA ALA A 82 -14.90 -18.34 -16.15
C ALA A 82 -13.90 -18.87 -15.10
N ALA A 83 -12.76 -19.43 -15.53
CA ALA A 83 -11.72 -19.88 -14.62
C ALA A 83 -11.01 -18.70 -13.93
N ILE A 84 -10.83 -17.59 -14.66
CA ILE A 84 -10.25 -16.34 -14.11
C ILE A 84 -11.17 -15.74 -13.06
N VAL A 85 -12.47 -15.63 -13.35
CA VAL A 85 -13.50 -15.18 -12.40
C VAL A 85 -13.51 -16.01 -11.13
N LYS A 86 -13.45 -17.34 -11.25
CA LYS A 86 -13.44 -18.24 -10.09
C LYS A 86 -12.22 -18.01 -9.19
N ALA A 87 -11.07 -17.65 -9.77
CA ALA A 87 -9.84 -17.41 -9.04
C ALA A 87 -9.79 -16.00 -8.42
N ALA A 88 -10.28 -14.99 -9.13
CA ALA A 88 -10.22 -13.59 -8.71
C ALA A 88 -11.46 -13.13 -7.90
N GLY A 89 -12.57 -13.85 -7.95
CA GLY A 89 -13.80 -13.47 -7.23
C GLY A 89 -14.52 -12.25 -7.81
N VAL A 90 -14.28 -11.94 -9.09
CA VAL A 90 -14.81 -10.76 -9.80
C VAL A 90 -15.91 -11.14 -10.79
N SER A 91 -16.69 -10.18 -11.28
CA SER A 91 -17.74 -10.48 -12.27
C SER A 91 -17.16 -10.84 -13.64
N LEU A 92 -17.86 -11.72 -14.37
CA LEU A 92 -17.46 -12.15 -15.72
C LEU A 92 -17.37 -11.00 -16.72
N VAL A 93 -18.23 -9.98 -16.57
CA VAL A 93 -18.24 -8.79 -17.43
C VAL A 93 -16.90 -8.06 -17.37
N LEU A 94 -16.28 -7.97 -16.18
CA LEU A 94 -15.00 -7.27 -16.00
C LEU A 94 -13.80 -7.98 -16.66
N VAL A 95 -13.93 -9.29 -16.90
CA VAL A 95 -12.90 -10.11 -17.55
C VAL A 95 -13.15 -10.19 -19.06
N ALA A 96 -14.40 -10.26 -19.50
CA ALA A 96 -14.76 -10.44 -20.91
C ALA A 96 -14.48 -9.21 -21.80
N GLU A 97 -14.35 -8.02 -21.22
CA GLU A 97 -13.97 -6.79 -21.93
C GLU A 97 -12.45 -6.60 -22.10
N ARG A 98 -11.62 -7.60 -21.74
CA ARG A 98 -10.15 -7.52 -21.68
C ARG A 98 -9.48 -8.58 -22.55
#